data_AF-A0A6N6WP18-F1
#
_entry.id   AF-A0A6N6WP18-F1
#
_cell.length_a   1.000
_cell.length_b   1.000
_cell.length_c   1.000
_cell.angle_alpha   90.00
_cell.angle_beta   90.00
_cell.angle_gamma   90.00
#
_symmetry.space_group_name_H-M   'P 1'
#
loop_
_entity.id
_entity.type
_entity.pdbx_description
1 polymer ?
#
loop_
_entity_poly.entity_id
_entity_poly.type
_entity_poly.pdbx_seq_one_letter_code
_entity_poly.pdbx_strand_id
1 'polypeptide(L)' 'CEGKGWDKVTNPDAIIIDTFQVVRQDVSGFSPVLTVNMRAASKSEPQTVVNASYSVTGFNL' A
#
# COMPACT_ATOMS: atom_id res chain seq x y z
N CYS A 1 -17.68 -10.66 4.01
CA CYS A 1 -16.38 -9.96 4.01
C CYS A 1 -15.34 -10.95 3.51
N GLU A 2 -15.19 -11.09 2.20
CA GLU A 2 -14.24 -12.03 1.60
C GLU A 2 -13.18 -11.24 0.82
N GLY A 3 -11.91 -11.53 1.14
CA GLY A 3 -10.79 -11.47 0.19
C GLY A 3 -10.48 -10.12 -0.45
N LYS A 4 -10.07 -9.11 0.33
CA LYS A 4 -9.39 -7.93 -0.23
C LYS A 4 -7.88 -8.16 -0.40
N GLY A 5 -7.45 -9.26 -1.02
CA GLY A 5 -6.05 -9.45 -1.47
C GLY A 5 -4.93 -9.45 -0.41
N TRP A 6 -5.23 -9.13 0.85
CA TRP A 6 -4.29 -9.14 1.98
C TRP A 6 -4.01 -10.54 2.51
N ASP A 7 -4.84 -11.54 2.16
CA ASP A 7 -4.63 -12.94 2.58
C ASP A 7 -3.39 -13.58 1.93
N LYS A 8 -2.77 -12.88 0.96
CA LYS A 8 -1.42 -13.18 0.46
C LYS A 8 -0.40 -12.15 0.94
N VAL A 9 -0.43 -11.77 2.23
CA VAL A 9 0.82 -11.36 2.88
C VAL A 9 1.62 -12.64 3.11
N THR A 10 2.27 -13.09 2.03
CA THR A 10 3.41 -14.00 2.05
C THR A 10 4.32 -13.55 3.19
N ASN A 11 4.53 -14.41 4.19
CA ASN A 11 5.35 -14.21 5.39
C ASN A 11 5.88 -12.75 5.56
N PRO A 12 5.32 -11.92 6.46
CA PRO A 12 5.74 -10.52 6.60
C PRO A 12 7.22 -10.35 6.97
N ASP A 13 7.86 -11.39 7.51
CA ASP A 13 9.30 -11.40 7.78
C ASP A 13 10.15 -11.63 6.51
N ALA A 14 9.56 -11.97 5.36
CA ALA A 14 10.26 -12.25 4.12
C ALA A 14 10.62 -11.00 3.30
N ILE A 15 10.11 -9.82 3.67
CA ILE A 15 10.35 -8.57 2.92
C ILE A 15 10.92 -7.46 3.82
N ILE A 16 11.62 -6.51 3.21
CA ILE A 16 12.04 -5.25 3.82
C ILE A 16 11.32 -4.13 3.08
N ILE A 17 10.71 -3.20 3.82
CA ILE A 17 10.11 -2.00 3.24
C ILE A 17 11.20 -0.94 3.10
N ASP A 18 11.57 -0.62 1.87
CA ASP A 18 12.57 0.40 1.55
C ASP A 18 11.96 1.80 1.49
N THR A 19 10.68 1.89 1.14
CA THR A 19 9.97 3.16 1.02
C THR A 19 8.53 2.99 1.49
N PHE A 20 8.09 3.91 2.33
CA PHE A 20 6.72 4.06 2.75
C PHE A 20 6.35 5.54 2.68
N GLN A 21 5.34 5.87 1.89
CA GLN A 21 4.86 7.24 1.74
C GLN A 21 3.34 7.28 1.76
N VAL A 22 2.79 8.25 2.49
CA VAL A 22 1.37 8.59 2.40
C VAL A 22 1.25 9.94 1.70
N VAL A 23 0.53 9.96 0.59
CA VAL A 23 0.21 11.18 -0.15
C VAL A 23 -1.26 11.49 0.08
N ARG A 24 -1.54 12.72 0.49
CA ARG A 24 -2.89 13.26 0.57
C ARG A 24 -3.14 14.15 -0.65
N GLN A 25 -4.24 13.89 -1.34
CA GLN A 25 -4.74 14.74 -2.42
C GLN A 25 -6.11 15.29 -2.00
N ASP A 26 -6.16 16.60 -1.78
CA ASP A 26 -7.42 17.30 -1.58
C ASP A 26 -8.14 17.47 -2.93
N VAL A 27 -9.43 17.14 -2.95
CA VAL A 27 -10.29 17.26 -4.14
C VAL A 27 -11.45 18.15 -3.78
N SER A 28 -11.57 19.32 -4.43
CA SER A 28 -12.61 20.30 -4.10
C SER A 28 -14.01 19.71 -4.22
N GLY A 29 -14.82 19.83 -3.16
CA GLY A 29 -16.18 19.29 -3.11
C GLY A 29 -16.28 17.80 -2.77
N PHE A 30 -15.16 17.12 -2.48
CA PHE A 30 -15.11 15.70 -2.12
C PHE A 30 -14.22 15.46 -0.91
N SER A 31 -14.34 14.26 -0.31
CA SER A 31 -13.37 13.79 0.68
C SER A 31 -11.98 13.63 0.05
N PRO A 32 -10.90 13.92 0.80
CA PRO A 32 -9.54 13.74 0.28
C PRO A 32 -9.26 12.28 -0.06
N VAL A 33 -8.41 12.08 -1.06
CA VAL A 33 -7.85 10.76 -1.37
C VAL A 33 -6.53 10.62 -0.62
N LEU A 34 -6.37 9.53 0.11
CA LEU A 34 -5.11 9.12 0.71
C LEU A 34 -4.54 7.96 -0.09
N THR A 35 -3.33 8.11 -0.59
CA THR A 35 -2.62 7.07 -1.32
C THR A 35 -1.40 6.64 -0.52
N VAL A 36 -1.32 5.35 -0.20
CA VAL A 36 -0.14 4.71 0.39
C VAL A 36 0.69 4.14 -0.74
N ASN A 37 1.92 4.63 -0.89
CA ASN A 37 2.91 4.09 -1.81
C ASN A 37 3.97 3.33 -1.01
N MET A 38 4.27 2.11 -1.44
CA MET A 38 5.26 1.25 -0.81
C MET A 38 6.19 0.64 -1.85
N ARG A 39 7.46 0.53 -1.47
CA ARG A 39 8.48 -0.26 -2.17
C ARG A 39 9.09 -1.22 -1.18
N ALA A 40 9.22 -2.48 -1.60
CA ALA A 40 9.78 -3.52 -0.78
C ALA A 40 10.70 -4.42 -1.59
N ALA A 41 11.68 -5.03 -0.92
CA ALA A 41 12.56 -6.05 -1.47
C ALA A 41 12.40 -7.36 -0.69
N SER A 42 12.63 -8.49 -1.35
CA SER A 42 12.75 -9.79 -0.67
C SER A 42 14.02 -9.83 0.19
N LYS A 43 13.93 -10.37 1.40
CA LYS A 43 15.11 -10.63 2.25
C LYS A 43 16.01 -11.73 1.69
N SER A 44 15.42 -12.77 1.10
CA SER A 44 16.17 -13.91 0.55
C SER A 44 16.78 -13.60 -0.83
N GLU A 45 16.21 -12.65 -1.55
CA GLU A 45 16.68 -12.24 -2.88
C GLU A 45 16.52 -10.72 -3.05
N PRO A 46 17.48 -9.90 -2.57
CA PRO A 46 17.34 -8.44 -2.50
C PRO A 46 17.15 -7.74 -3.86
N GLN A 47 17.42 -8.42 -4.98
CA GLN A 47 17.16 -7.91 -6.32
C GLN A 47 15.68 -8.01 -6.72
N THR A 48 14.89 -8.84 -6.03
CA THR A 48 13.45 -8.98 -6.23
C THR A 48 12.73 -7.85 -5.50
N VAL A 49 12.39 -6.81 -6.24
CA VAL A 49 11.73 -5.59 -5.74
C VAL A 49 10.28 -5.52 -6.22
N VAL A 50 9.38 -5.16 -5.31
CA VAL A 50 7.95 -4.98 -5.58
C VAL A 50 7.53 -3.57 -5.18
N ASN A 51 6.66 -2.96 -5.98
CA ASN A 51 6.01 -1.69 -5.65
C ASN A 51 4.51 -1.94 -5.47
N ALA A 52 3.91 -1.32 -4.46
CA ALA A 52 2.48 -1.37 -4.19
C ALA A 52 1.94 0.05 -3.98
N SER A 53 0.76 0.31 -4.53
CA SER A 53 0.03 1.56 -4.30
C SER A 53 -1.42 1.24 -3.94
N TYR A 54 -1.93 1.88 -2.90
CA TYR A 54 -3.31 1.70 -2.46
C TYR A 54 -3.93 3.05 -2.11
N SER A 55 -5.10 3.34 -2.68
CA SER A 55 -5.81 4.59 -2.46
C SER A 55 -7.12 4.37 -1.72
N VAL A 56 -7.40 5.24 -0.77
CA VAL A 56 -8.67 5.28 -0.03
C VAL A 56 -9.25 6.69 -0.06
N THR A 57 -10.57 6.79 -0.08
CA THR A 57 -11.30 8.04 0.14
C THR A 57 -12.47 7.76 1.06
N GLY A 58 -12.82 8.75 1.87
CA GLY A 58 -13.93 8.64 2.81
C GLY A 58 -15.27 8.88 2.10
N PHE A 59 -16.23 7.97 2.29
CA PHE A 59 -17.62 8.22 1.96
C PHE A 59 -18.42 8.28 3.27
N ASN A 60 -19.19 9.36 3.46
CA ASN A 60 -20.24 9.36 4.47
C ASN A 60 -21.42 8.57 3.88
N LEU A 61 -21.80 7.47 4.52
CA LEU A 61 -22.98 6.64 4.18
C LEU A 61 -24.06 6.83 5.24
#